data_AF-A0A673MA07-F1
#
_entry.id   AF-A0A673MA07-F1
#
_cell.length_a   1.000
_cell.length_b   1.000
_cell.length_c   1.000
_cell.angle_alpha   90.00
_cell.angle_beta   90.00
_cell.angle_gamma   90.00
#
_symmetry.space_group_name_H-M   'P 1'
#
loop_
_entity.id
_entity.type
_entity.pdbx_description
1 polymer ?
#
loop_
_entity_poly.entity_id
_entity_poly.type
_entity_poly.pdbx_seq_one_letter_code
_entity_poly.pdbx_strand_id
1 'polypeptide(L)'
;MEADRESGADFRVNVKSKKHVREQLEKYKDLFKKLLDGQCHISEEDKAKLLQEMVVNSEFTVQENLVIAGLSWDEVSEDYCEDYDSTINDILDEKTVETACKRNSYPKQIRNQINIQEILCAYS
;
A
#
# COMPACT_ATOMS: atom_id res chain seq x y z
N MET A 1 -18.95 24.00 31.27
CA MET A 1 -17.97 23.54 30.26
C MET A 1 -18.54 22.29 29.61
N GLU A 2 -19.49 22.48 28.69
CA GLU A 2 -20.04 21.41 27.83
C GLU A 2 -20.51 22.10 26.56
N ALA A 3 -19.65 22.20 25.55
CA ALA A 3 -19.99 22.80 24.27
C ALA A 3 -19.06 22.31 23.14
N ASP A 4 -18.76 21.01 23.11
CA ASP A 4 -17.97 20.42 22.01
C ASP A 4 -18.31 18.94 21.72
N ARG A 5 -19.54 18.50 22.05
CA ARG A 5 -20.02 17.15 21.73
C ARG A 5 -20.92 17.16 20.50
N GLU A 6 -20.52 17.81 19.41
CA GLU A 6 -21.17 17.60 18.11
C GLU A 6 -20.30 18.09 16.94
N SER A 7 -19.12 17.49 16.82
CA SER A 7 -18.55 17.30 15.49
C SER A 7 -18.23 15.82 15.37
N GLY A 8 -18.68 15.15 14.31
CA GLY A 8 -18.36 13.76 14.00
C GLY A 8 -16.90 13.61 13.56
N ALA A 9 -15.97 14.21 14.31
CA ALA A 9 -14.54 14.13 14.06
C ALA A 9 -14.07 12.73 14.43
N ASP A 10 -13.37 12.10 13.48
CA ASP A 10 -12.70 10.83 13.73
C ASP A 10 -11.48 11.08 14.62
N PHE A 11 -11.47 10.50 15.82
CA PHE A 11 -10.38 10.64 16.78
C PHE A 11 -9.25 9.62 16.55
N ARG A 12 -9.44 8.68 15.61
CA ARG A 12 -8.42 7.69 15.27
C ARG A 12 -7.19 8.37 14.68
N VAL A 13 -6.02 7.85 15.01
CA VAL A 13 -4.76 8.40 14.52
C VAL A 13 -4.58 8.05 13.05
N ASN A 14 -4.39 9.06 12.19
CA ASN A 14 -4.17 8.85 10.77
C ASN A 14 -2.70 8.54 10.46
N VAL A 15 -2.45 7.36 9.93
CA VAL A 15 -1.12 6.88 9.51
C VAL A 15 -1.07 6.71 8.00
N LYS A 16 0.15 6.75 7.46
CA LYS A 16 0.36 6.68 6.00
C LYS A 16 0.57 5.26 5.46
N SER A 17 0.95 4.31 6.32
CA SER A 17 1.37 2.98 5.88
C SER A 17 0.95 1.89 6.88
N LYS A 18 0.09 0.98 6.41
CA LYS A 18 -0.30 -0.24 7.15
C LYS A 18 0.90 -1.15 7.41
N LYS A 19 1.81 -1.27 6.44
CA LYS A 19 3.07 -2.03 6.57
C LYS A 19 3.90 -1.52 7.75
N HIS A 20 4.08 -0.21 7.87
CA HIS A 20 4.86 0.35 8.98
C HIS A 20 4.23 0.04 10.34
N VAL A 21 2.90 0.11 10.45
CA VAL A 21 2.21 -0.25 11.71
C VAL A 21 2.44 -1.72 12.06
N ARG A 22 2.35 -2.64 11.09
CA ARG A 22 2.65 -4.07 11.31
C ARG A 22 4.08 -4.30 11.79
N GLU A 23 5.05 -3.66 11.14
CA GLU A 23 6.47 -3.76 11.54
C GLU A 23 6.70 -3.26 12.97
N GLN A 24 5.96 -2.23 13.41
CA GLN A 24 6.03 -1.75 14.78
C GLN A 24 5.38 -2.72 15.76
N LEU A 25 4.20 -3.26 15.43
CA LEU A 25 3.50 -4.24 16.27
C LEU A 25 4.38 -5.49 16.52
N GLU A 26 5.11 -5.96 15.50
CA GLU A 26 6.04 -7.08 15.71
C GLU A 26 7.21 -6.74 16.65
N LYS A 27 7.72 -5.51 16.63
CA LYS A 27 8.74 -5.08 17.61
C LYS A 27 8.19 -5.06 19.04
N TYR A 28 6.90 -4.75 19.22
CA TYR A 28 6.27 -4.77 20.54
C TYR A 28 6.09 -6.18 21.09
N LYS A 29 5.87 -7.18 20.23
CA LYS A 29 5.86 -8.58 20.64
C LYS A 29 7.18 -9.01 21.27
N ASP A 30 8.31 -8.62 20.69
CA ASP A 30 9.63 -8.86 21.26
C ASP A 30 9.81 -8.16 22.62
N LEU A 31 9.24 -6.98 22.79
CA LEU A 31 9.24 -6.26 24.07
C LEU A 31 8.39 -6.99 25.12
N PHE A 32 7.21 -7.49 24.77
CA PHE A 32 6.37 -8.29 25.67
C PHE A 32 7.05 -9.58 26.08
N LYS A 33 7.74 -10.25 25.15
CA LYS A 33 8.53 -11.43 25.46
C LYS A 33 9.61 -11.13 26.49
N LYS A 34 10.42 -10.08 26.26
CA LYS A 34 11.46 -9.63 27.22
C LYS A 34 10.88 -9.27 28.58
N LEU A 35 9.70 -8.63 28.60
CA LEU A 35 9.00 -8.28 29.84
C LEU A 35 8.64 -9.55 30.64
N LEU A 36 8.11 -10.57 29.97
CA LEU A 36 7.70 -11.84 30.59
C LEU A 36 8.89 -12.72 30.98
N ASP A 37 9.97 -12.71 30.20
CA ASP A 37 11.21 -13.41 30.52
C ASP A 37 11.80 -12.91 31.86
N GLY A 38 11.63 -11.62 32.17
CA GLY A 38 12.03 -11.02 33.44
C GLY A 38 11.16 -11.41 34.65
N GLN A 39 10.02 -12.08 34.45
CA GLN A 39 9.11 -12.48 35.53
C GLN A 39 9.41 -13.91 35.99
N CYS A 40 10.30 -14.08 36.97
CA CYS A 40 10.72 -15.40 37.45
C CYS A 40 9.63 -16.19 38.22
N HIS A 41 8.54 -15.55 38.61
CA HIS A 41 7.49 -16.15 39.43
C HIS A 41 6.34 -16.77 38.61
N ILE A 42 6.33 -16.54 37.29
CA ILE A 42 5.30 -17.04 36.37
C ILE A 42 5.84 -18.29 35.68
N SER A 43 5.01 -19.32 35.53
CA SER A 43 5.39 -20.53 34.79
C SER A 43 5.59 -20.23 33.31
N GLU A 44 6.44 -21.00 32.63
CA GLU A 44 6.66 -20.82 31.18
C GLU A 44 5.37 -21.06 30.36
N GLU A 45 4.49 -21.95 30.83
CA GLU A 45 3.17 -22.18 30.22
C GLU A 45 2.28 -20.94 30.33
N ASP A 46 2.22 -20.34 31.51
CA ASP A 46 1.40 -19.14 31.75
C ASP A 46 1.99 -17.91 31.03
N LYS A 47 3.32 -17.81 30.94
CA LYS A 47 3.98 -16.77 30.12
C LYS A 47 3.59 -16.90 28.65
N ALA A 48 3.55 -18.11 28.10
CA ALA A 48 3.17 -18.31 26.70
C ALA A 48 1.72 -17.87 26.44
N LYS A 49 0.79 -18.22 27.34
CA LYS A 49 -0.62 -17.79 27.26
C LYS A 49 -0.74 -16.27 27.37
N LEU A 50 -0.07 -15.69 28.36
CA LEU A 50 -0.10 -14.24 28.60
C LEU A 50 0.51 -13.47 27.43
N LEU A 51 1.61 -13.96 26.84
CA LEU A 51 2.20 -13.36 25.65
C LEU A 51 1.21 -13.32 24.49
N GLN A 52 0.51 -14.44 24.23
CA GLN A 52 -0.49 -14.52 23.18
C GLN A 52 -1.64 -13.52 23.43
N GLU A 53 -2.18 -13.47 24.64
CA GLU A 53 -3.26 -12.55 25.00
C GLU A 53 -2.83 -11.08 24.88
N MET A 54 -1.62 -10.74 25.37
CA MET A 54 -1.08 -9.39 25.28
C MET A 54 -0.89 -8.94 23.84
N VAL A 55 -0.35 -9.80 22.98
CA VAL A 55 -0.15 -9.52 21.56
C VAL A 55 -1.51 -9.26 20.91
N VAL A 56 -2.46 -10.19 21.02
CA VAL A 56 -3.78 -10.08 20.38
C VAL A 56 -4.52 -8.83 20.85
N ASN A 57 -4.60 -8.58 22.16
CA ASN A 57 -5.29 -7.40 22.69
C ASN A 57 -4.62 -6.10 22.25
N SER A 58 -3.28 -6.05 22.25
CA SER A 58 -2.55 -4.85 21.85
C SER A 58 -2.74 -4.55 20.36
N GLU A 59 -2.67 -5.56 19.50
CA GLU A 59 -2.87 -5.42 18.07
C GLU A 59 -4.28 -4.95 17.78
N PHE A 60 -5.28 -5.62 18.35
CA PHE A 60 -6.68 -5.25 18.17
C PHE A 60 -6.96 -3.81 18.61
N THR A 61 -6.49 -3.44 19.81
CA THR A 61 -6.68 -2.08 20.34
C THR A 61 -6.01 -1.03 19.45
N VAL A 62 -4.80 -1.29 18.96
CA VAL A 62 -4.10 -0.37 18.06
C VAL A 62 -4.84 -0.25 16.73
N GLN A 63 -5.32 -1.35 16.17
CA GLN A 63 -6.02 -1.38 14.88
C GLN A 63 -7.34 -0.62 14.93
N GLU A 64 -8.11 -0.73 16.01
CA GLU A 64 -9.37 0.02 16.20
C GLU A 64 -9.16 1.54 16.35
N ASN A 65 -7.99 1.95 16.84
CA ASN A 65 -7.68 3.35 17.13
C ASN A 65 -6.90 4.04 16.00
N LEU A 66 -6.78 3.41 14.83
CA LEU A 66 -6.06 3.92 13.68
C LEU A 66 -6.93 4.02 12.43
N VAL A 67 -6.56 4.96 11.56
CA VAL A 67 -6.97 4.99 10.16
C VAL A 67 -5.74 5.10 9.28
N ILE A 68 -5.77 4.46 8.12
CA ILE A 68 -4.70 4.54 7.13
C ILE A 68 -5.24 5.27 5.92
N ALA A 69 -4.74 6.48 5.68
CA ALA A 69 -5.22 7.35 4.61
C ALA A 69 -6.76 7.57 4.63
N GLY A 70 -7.34 7.63 5.84
CA GLY A 70 -8.78 7.82 6.04
C GLY A 70 -9.64 6.55 5.95
N LEU A 71 -9.03 5.38 5.69
CA LEU A 71 -9.70 4.09 5.70
C LEU A 71 -9.44 3.35 7.02
N SER A 72 -10.38 2.53 7.48
CA SER A 72 -10.19 1.66 8.64
C SER A 72 -9.17 0.56 8.36
N TRP A 73 -8.70 -0.11 9.41
CA TRP A 73 -7.71 -1.18 9.29
C TRP A 73 -8.13 -2.28 8.30
N ASP A 74 -9.39 -2.72 8.35
CA ASP A 74 -9.89 -3.83 7.51
C ASP A 74 -10.19 -3.41 6.06
N GLU A 75 -10.51 -2.13 5.83
CA GLU A 75 -10.76 -1.59 4.48
C GLU A 75 -9.48 -1.43 3.66
N VAL A 76 -8.32 -1.36 4.33
CA VAL A 76 -7.03 -1.16 3.67
C VAL A 76 -6.51 -2.50 3.16
N SER A 77 -6.38 -2.62 1.84
CA SER A 77 -5.78 -3.79 1.19
C SER A 77 -4.40 -4.12 1.78
N GLU A 78 -4.12 -5.41 1.96
CA GLU A 78 -2.82 -5.91 2.38
C GLU A 78 -1.77 -5.83 1.27
N ASP A 79 -2.22 -5.70 0.01
CA ASP A 79 -1.45 -5.84 -1.22
C ASP A 79 -0.74 -4.56 -1.69
N TYR A 80 -0.35 -3.65 -0.79
CA TYR A 80 0.76 -2.74 -1.13
C TYR A 80 2.06 -3.57 -1.14
N CYS A 81 2.17 -4.43 -2.15
CA CYS A 81 3.34 -5.21 -2.47
C CYS A 81 4.31 -4.28 -3.18
N GLU A 82 5.52 -4.11 -2.65
CA GLU A 82 6.59 -3.34 -3.31
C GLU A 82 6.91 -3.87 -4.72
N ASP A 83 6.54 -5.12 -5.03
CA ASP A 83 6.68 -5.75 -6.35
C ASP A 83 5.70 -5.18 -7.40
N TYR A 84 4.54 -4.69 -6.95
CA TYR A 84 3.55 -4.06 -7.83
C TYR A 84 4.07 -2.72 -8.38
N ASP A 85 4.84 -1.98 -7.57
CA ASP A 85 5.47 -0.73 -8.00
C ASP A 85 6.52 -0.98 -9.10
N SER A 86 7.32 -2.05 -8.99
CA SER A 86 8.27 -2.43 -10.05
C SER A 86 7.54 -2.80 -11.34
N THR A 87 6.48 -3.61 -11.23
CA THR A 87 5.69 -4.06 -12.38
C THR A 87 4.99 -2.89 -13.09
N ILE A 88 4.43 -1.93 -12.35
CA ILE A 88 3.82 -0.74 -12.93
C ILE A 88 4.86 0.09 -13.70
N ASN A 89 6.04 0.28 -13.13
CA ASN A 89 7.09 1.06 -13.77
C ASN A 89 7.57 0.41 -15.07
N ASP A 90 7.71 -0.93 -15.10
CA ASP A 90 8.07 -1.66 -16.32
C ASP A 90 7.01 -1.50 -17.43
N ILE A 91 5.72 -1.60 -17.06
CA ILE A 91 4.61 -1.37 -18.00
C ILE A 91 4.61 0.08 -18.50
N LEU A 92 4.86 1.05 -17.61
CA LEU A 92 4.90 2.46 -17.96
C LEU A 92 6.03 2.76 -18.96
N ASP A 93 7.22 2.18 -18.75
CA ASP A 93 8.35 2.34 -19.66
C ASP A 93 8.07 1.70 -21.02
N GLU A 94 7.51 0.49 -21.04
CA GLU A 94 7.10 -0.18 -22.29
C GLU A 94 6.13 0.71 -23.09
N LYS A 95 5.08 1.21 -22.43
CA LYS A 95 4.07 2.06 -23.09
C LYS A 95 4.63 3.41 -23.54
N THR A 96 5.59 3.95 -22.80
CA THR A 96 6.28 5.18 -23.16
C THR A 96 7.11 4.99 -24.43
N VAL A 97 7.90 3.92 -24.50
CA VAL A 97 8.71 3.57 -25.68
C VAL A 97 7.80 3.28 -26.88
N GLU A 98 6.76 2.48 -26.70
CA GLU A 98 5.79 2.17 -27.76
C GLU A 98 5.17 3.45 -28.33
N THR A 99 4.75 4.36 -27.44
CA THR A 99 4.16 5.65 -27.81
C THR A 99 5.16 6.54 -28.55
N ALA A 100 6.41 6.62 -28.08
CA ALA A 100 7.47 7.40 -28.72
C ALA A 100 7.78 6.85 -30.12
N CYS A 101 7.89 5.54 -30.25
CA CYS A 101 8.08 4.85 -31.53
C CYS A 101 6.93 5.16 -32.50
N LYS A 102 5.68 5.02 -32.06
CA LYS A 102 4.49 5.35 -32.88
C LYS A 102 4.48 6.80 -33.33
N ARG A 103 4.74 7.75 -32.43
CA ARG A 103 4.82 9.19 -32.75
C ARG A 103 5.92 9.51 -33.76
N ASN A 104 7.01 8.76 -33.76
CA ASN A 104 8.12 8.97 -34.71
C ASN A 104 7.87 8.32 -36.09
N SER A 105 7.36 7.09 -36.13
CA SER A 105 7.27 6.30 -37.36
C SER A 105 5.97 6.49 -38.12
N TYR A 106 4.82 6.58 -37.43
CA TYR A 106 3.51 6.56 -38.08
C TYR A 106 3.27 7.79 -38.97
N PRO A 107 3.60 9.04 -38.57
CA PRO A 107 3.41 10.19 -39.45
C PRO A 107 4.19 10.07 -40.77
N LYS A 108 5.39 9.49 -40.74
CA LYS A 108 6.22 9.26 -41.93
C LYS A 108 5.60 8.20 -42.84
N GLN A 109 5.12 7.10 -42.26
CA GLN A 109 4.46 6.02 -42.99
C GLN A 109 3.15 6.49 -43.64
N ILE A 110 2.32 7.20 -42.89
CA ILE A 110 1.05 7.77 -43.39
C ILE A 110 1.32 8.73 -44.54
N ARG A 111 2.28 9.66 -44.38
CA ARG A 111 2.65 10.60 -45.45
C ARG A 111 3.12 9.87 -46.70
N ASN A 112 3.94 8.84 -46.55
CA ASN A 112 4.43 8.07 -47.70
C ASN A 112 3.29 7.32 -48.40
N GLN A 113 2.34 6.75 -47.66
CA GLN A 113 1.18 6.07 -48.22
C GLN A 113 0.28 7.04 -49.00
N ILE A 114 0.01 8.23 -48.47
CA ILE A 114 -0.76 9.27 -49.17
C ILE A 114 -0.05 9.67 -50.47
N ASN A 115 1.26 9.97 -50.41
CA ASN A 115 2.02 10.35 -51.60
C ASN A 115 1.99 9.26 -52.69
N ILE A 116 2.07 7.98 -52.32
CA ILE A 116 1.98 6.86 -53.27
C ILE A 116 0.59 6.80 -53.90
N GLN A 117 -0.48 6.99 -53.11
CA GLN A 117 -1.85 7.00 -53.64
C GLN A 117 -2.09 8.17 -54.59
N GLU A 118 -1.61 9.38 -54.27
CA GLU A 118 -1.73 10.54 -55.15
C GLU A 118 -1.02 10.31 -56.50
N ILE A 119 0.19 9.74 -56.48
CA ILE A 119 0.91 9.38 -57.71
C ILE A 119 0.10 8.35 -58.50
N LEU A 120 -0.37 7.26 -57.87
CA LEU A 120 -1.15 6.24 -58.58
C LEU A 120 -2.42 6.80 -59.21
N CYS A 121 -3.13 7.72 -58.53
CA CYS A 121 -4.31 8.40 -59.07
C CYS A 121 -3.99 9.38 -60.21
N ALA A 122 -2.80 9.99 -60.24
CA ALA A 122 -2.39 10.89 -61.30
C ALA A 122 -2.03 10.18 -62.62
N TYR A 123 -1.75 8.87 -62.57
CA TYR A 123 -1.35 8.05 -63.71
C TYR A 123 -2.41 7.01 -64.14
N SER A 124 -3.62 7.05 -63.56
CA SER A 124 -4.79 6.22 -63.93
C SER A 124 -5.81 7.04 -64.72
#